data_AF-A0A258GRX8-F1
#
_entry.id   AF-A0A258GRX8-F1
#
_cell.length_a   1.000
_cell.length_b   1.000
_cell.length_c   1.000
_cell.angle_alpha   90.00
_cell.angle_beta   90.00
_cell.angle_gamma   90.00
#
_symmetry.space_group_name_H-M   'P 1'
#
loop_
_entity.id
_entity.type
_entity.pdbx_description
1 polymer ?
#
loop_
_entity_poly.entity_id
_entity_poly.type
_entity_poly.pdbx_seq_one_letter_code
_entity_poly.pdbx_strand_id
1 'polypeptide(L)'
;MAYDLYAFDLFAAPRDRYDFLDWVSRAFRDADGGSGGDVSRTTAPLRAWHRDMSQGFPGRRDPHGMDEDDAVAQRTATYRFTQGILQASFHWEASGQALFRARKFAQVHGVGLFEASGNDGAVWMISQRGRFEVVHRSDDARRA
;
A
#
# COMPACT_ATOMS: atom_id res chain seq x y z
N MET A 1 -5.69 -11.50 -11.37
CA MET A 1 -4.48 -10.66 -11.15
C MET A 1 -4.61 -9.97 -9.80
N ALA A 2 -3.50 -9.67 -9.12
CA ALA A 2 -3.53 -8.95 -7.86
C ALA A 2 -3.55 -7.43 -8.08
N TYR A 3 -4.13 -6.70 -7.13
CA TYR A 3 -4.15 -5.24 -7.10
C TYR A 3 -3.40 -4.77 -5.85
N ASP A 4 -2.22 -4.17 -6.04
CA ASP A 4 -1.27 -3.81 -4.99
C ASP A 4 -1.32 -2.32 -4.65
N LEU A 5 -1.48 -2.05 -3.36
CA LEU A 5 -1.40 -0.74 -2.75
C LEU A 5 -0.30 -0.71 -1.68
N TYR A 6 0.40 0.41 -1.58
CA TYR A 6 1.45 0.62 -0.59
C TYR A 6 1.13 1.85 0.25
N ALA A 7 0.97 1.68 1.55
CA ALA A 7 0.96 2.78 2.51
C ALA A 7 2.37 3.02 3.03
N PHE A 8 2.80 4.26 3.15
CA PHE A 8 4.18 4.58 3.54
C PHE A 8 4.27 5.80 4.47
N ASP A 9 5.37 5.87 5.22
CA ASP A 9 5.69 7.02 6.06
C ASP A 9 6.11 8.23 5.20
N LEU A 10 5.40 9.34 5.35
CA LEU A 10 5.66 10.59 4.60
C LEU A 10 7.03 11.20 4.87
N PHE A 11 7.61 10.95 6.04
CA PHE A 11 8.90 11.52 6.44
C PHE A 11 10.08 10.67 5.97
N ALA A 12 9.85 9.37 5.73
CA ALA A 12 10.86 8.47 5.20
C ALA A 12 10.86 8.42 3.65
N ALA A 13 9.74 8.76 3.01
CA ALA A 13 9.58 8.64 1.57
C ALA A 13 10.43 9.66 0.79
N PRO A 14 11.23 9.20 -0.19
CA PRO A 14 11.87 10.08 -1.16
C PRO A 14 10.85 10.92 -1.92
N ARG A 15 11.25 12.15 -2.28
CA ARG A 15 10.41 13.09 -3.03
C ARG A 15 10.56 12.95 -4.54
N ASP A 16 11.62 12.30 -5.00
CA ASP A 16 11.78 11.94 -6.41
C ASP A 16 11.12 10.58 -6.69
N ARG A 17 10.53 10.43 -7.88
CA ARG A 17 9.80 9.22 -8.25
C ARG A 17 10.71 8.00 -8.37
N TYR A 18 11.88 8.13 -8.99
CA TYR A 18 12.77 7.00 -9.22
C TYR A 18 13.39 6.54 -7.91
N ASP A 19 13.83 7.49 -7.07
CA ASP A 19 14.31 7.20 -5.72
C ASP A 19 13.21 6.54 -4.88
N PHE A 20 11.96 6.99 -5.01
CA PHE A 20 10.81 6.40 -4.33
C PHE A 20 10.58 4.94 -4.76
N LEU A 21 10.58 4.66 -6.06
CA LEU A 21 10.36 3.31 -6.56
C LEU A 21 11.51 2.36 -6.18
N ASP A 22 12.75 2.83 -6.23
CA ASP A 22 13.92 2.08 -5.78
C ASP A 22 13.85 1.82 -4.26
N TRP A 23 13.46 2.81 -3.46
CA TRP A 23 13.23 2.67 -2.03
C TRP A 23 12.17 1.63 -1.70
N VAL A 24 11.02 1.64 -2.38
CA VAL A 24 9.96 0.61 -2.24
C VAL A 24 10.52 -0.77 -2.58
N SER A 25 11.25 -0.91 -3.69
CA SER A 25 11.81 -2.19 -4.13
C SER A 25 12.78 -2.77 -3.10
N ARG A 26 13.70 -1.94 -2.58
CA ARG A 26 14.68 -2.35 -1.56
C ARG A 26 14.02 -2.76 -0.26
N ALA A 27 13.01 -2.01 0.20
CA ALA A 27 12.32 -2.29 1.44
C ALA A 27 11.74 -3.71 1.52
N PHE A 28 11.23 -4.24 0.40
CA PHE A 28 10.68 -5.60 0.35
C PHE A 28 11.73 -6.67 0.00
N ARG A 29 12.76 -6.35 -0.78
CA ARG A 29 13.88 -7.28 -1.03
C ARG A 29 14.62 -7.63 0.26
N ASP A 30 14.83 -6.65 1.13
CA ASP A 30 15.52 -6.86 2.41
C ASP A 30 14.61 -7.53 3.45
N ALA A 31 13.29 -7.51 3.22
CA ALA A 31 12.30 -8.17 4.07
C ALA A 31 12.11 -9.66 3.75
N ASP A 32 12.66 -10.17 2.63
CA ASP A 32 12.46 -11.54 2.13
C ASP A 32 13.18 -12.64 2.98
N GLY A 33 13.69 -12.30 4.16
CA GLY A 33 14.29 -13.24 5.12
C GLY A 33 13.31 -14.05 5.99
N GLY A 34 12.00 -13.84 5.87
CA GLY A 34 11.01 -14.71 6.50
C GLY A 34 9.76 -13.97 6.91
N SER A 35 8.63 -14.38 6.32
CA SER A 35 7.25 -14.05 6.70
C SER A 35 6.95 -12.55 6.75
N GLY A 36 6.04 -12.08 5.88
CA GLY A 36 5.55 -10.71 5.87
C GLY A 36 5.48 -10.13 7.28
N GLY A 37 6.29 -9.10 7.54
CA GLY A 37 6.76 -8.79 8.89
C GLY A 37 5.68 -8.53 9.94
N ASP A 38 6.07 -8.43 11.20
CA ASP A 38 5.12 -8.04 12.25
C ASP A 38 4.70 -6.56 12.10
N VAL A 39 3.38 -6.31 12.09
CA VAL A 39 2.79 -4.96 12.10
C VAL A 39 3.29 -4.10 13.26
N SER A 40 3.73 -4.72 14.37
CA SER A 40 4.33 -4.01 15.51
C SER A 40 5.59 -3.22 15.12
N ARG A 41 6.32 -3.66 14.08
CA ARG A 41 7.57 -3.06 13.60
C ARG A 41 7.36 -1.82 12.73
N THR A 42 6.13 -1.52 12.32
CA THR A 42 5.83 -0.34 11.50
C THR A 42 5.66 0.91 12.37
N THR A 43 5.54 2.08 11.75
CA THR A 43 5.19 3.31 12.48
C THR A 43 3.75 3.31 12.98
N ALA A 44 3.45 4.12 14.00
CA ALA A 44 2.10 4.20 14.57
C ALA A 44 1.02 4.59 13.55
N PRO A 45 1.25 5.57 12.64
CA PRO A 45 0.33 5.85 11.53
C PRO A 45 0.05 4.65 10.62
N LEU A 46 1.08 3.87 10.26
CA LEU A 46 0.92 2.69 9.42
C LEU A 46 0.13 1.59 10.12
N ARG A 47 0.33 1.39 11.43
CA ARG A 47 -0.48 0.45 12.23
C ARG A 47 -1.95 0.87 12.27
N ALA A 48 -2.22 2.17 12.40
CA ALA A 48 -3.57 2.70 12.42
C ALA A 48 -4.27 2.54 11.06
N TRP A 49 -3.55 2.83 9.97
CA TRP A 49 -4.01 2.58 8.61
C TRP A 49 -4.34 1.10 8.38
N HIS A 50 -3.44 0.20 8.78
CA HIS A 50 -3.64 -1.25 8.67
C HIS A 50 -4.91 -1.70 9.41
N ARG A 51 -5.06 -1.30 10.67
CA ARG A 51 -6.19 -1.70 11.51
C ARG A 51 -7.52 -1.35 10.84
N ASP A 52 -7.65 -0.14 10.29
CA ASP A 52 -8.90 0.30 9.67
C ASP A 52 -9.13 -0.33 8.28
N MET A 53 -8.05 -0.63 7.54
CA MET A 53 -8.13 -1.42 6.31
C MET A 53 -8.61 -2.85 6.60
N SER A 54 -8.03 -3.50 7.62
CA SER A 54 -8.31 -4.88 8.02
C SER A 54 -9.73 -5.09 8.56
N GLN A 55 -10.44 -4.03 8.93
CA GLN A 55 -11.88 -4.09 9.22
C GLN A 55 -12.73 -4.33 7.96
N GLY A 56 -12.27 -3.88 6.79
CA GLY A 56 -12.95 -4.11 5.51
C GLY A 56 -12.38 -5.29 4.73
N PHE A 57 -11.06 -5.47 4.83
CA PHE A 57 -10.31 -6.51 4.13
C PHE A 57 -9.41 -7.25 5.14
N PRO A 58 -9.96 -8.16 5.94
CA PRO A 58 -9.14 -8.93 6.86
C PRO A 58 -7.99 -9.64 6.14
N GLY A 59 -6.88 -9.80 6.86
CA GLY A 59 -5.72 -10.58 6.39
C GLY A 59 -6.14 -12.00 6.02
N ARG A 60 -5.67 -12.47 4.87
CA ARG A 60 -5.91 -13.84 4.39
C ARG A 60 -5.42 -14.85 5.43
N ARG A 61 -6.28 -15.80 5.81
CA ARG A 61 -5.97 -16.77 6.89
C ARG A 61 -4.96 -17.82 6.46
N ASP A 62 -4.92 -18.18 5.18
CA ASP A 62 -3.98 -19.14 4.63
C ASP A 62 -3.33 -18.61 3.33
N PRO A 63 -2.03 -18.27 3.34
CA PRO A 63 -1.30 -17.86 2.15
C PRO A 63 -1.08 -19.01 1.13
N HIS A 64 -1.35 -20.26 1.50
CA HIS A 64 -1.25 -21.45 0.65
C HIS A 64 -2.61 -22.05 0.25
N GLY A 65 -3.72 -21.47 0.71
CA GLY A 65 -5.06 -21.95 0.37
C GLY A 65 -5.36 -21.73 -1.10
N MET A 66 -5.10 -22.72 -1.95
CA MET A 66 -5.28 -22.65 -3.41
C MET A 66 -6.76 -22.67 -3.85
N ASP A 67 -7.71 -22.78 -2.90
CA ASP A 67 -9.16 -22.89 -3.13
C ASP A 67 -9.97 -21.94 -2.24
N GLU A 68 -9.60 -20.66 -2.16
CA GLU A 68 -10.56 -19.67 -1.64
C GLU A 68 -11.59 -19.36 -2.74
N ASP A 69 -12.88 -19.55 -2.43
CA ASP A 69 -14.00 -19.03 -3.22
C ASP A 69 -13.72 -17.57 -3.60
N ASP A 70 -13.97 -17.20 -4.87
CA ASP A 70 -13.78 -15.85 -5.39
C ASP A 70 -14.45 -14.81 -4.48
N ALA A 71 -15.60 -15.15 -3.88
CA ALA A 71 -16.29 -14.27 -2.94
C ALA A 71 -15.50 -14.01 -1.64
N VAL A 72 -14.70 -14.97 -1.18
CA VAL A 72 -13.80 -14.83 -0.02
C VAL A 72 -12.57 -14.04 -0.42
N ALA A 73 -11.95 -14.36 -1.57
CA ALA A 73 -10.78 -13.66 -2.08
C ALA A 73 -11.05 -12.17 -2.34
N GLN A 74 -12.26 -11.82 -2.79
CA GLN A 74 -12.70 -10.43 -2.96
C GLN A 74 -12.89 -9.67 -1.64
N ARG A 75 -12.95 -10.36 -0.50
CA ARG A 75 -13.20 -9.77 0.83
C ARG A 75 -11.99 -9.85 1.75
N THR A 76 -10.86 -10.37 1.29
CA THR A 76 -9.61 -10.47 2.06
C THR A 76 -8.49 -9.68 1.39
N ALA A 77 -7.39 -9.52 2.11
CA ALA A 77 -6.16 -8.96 1.57
C ALA A 77 -4.93 -9.70 2.09
N THR A 78 -3.86 -9.69 1.32
CA THR A 78 -2.54 -10.13 1.79
C THR A 78 -1.73 -8.90 2.20
N TYR A 79 -1.23 -8.89 3.43
CA TYR A 79 -0.45 -7.78 3.95
C TYR A 79 1.02 -8.17 4.12
N ARG A 80 1.92 -7.26 3.73
CA ARG A 80 3.36 -7.36 4.01
C ARG A 80 3.84 -6.07 4.66
N PHE A 81 4.72 -6.22 5.65
CA PHE A 81 5.13 -5.11 6.51
C PHE A 81 6.64 -4.94 6.49
N THR A 82 7.07 -3.69 6.36
CA THR A 82 8.43 -3.21 6.61
C THR A 82 8.34 -2.06 7.62
N GLN A 83 9.47 -1.52 8.08
CA GLN A 83 9.44 -0.43 9.06
C GLN A 83 8.72 0.83 8.54
N GLY A 84 8.94 1.19 7.27
CA GLY A 84 8.43 2.43 6.66
C GLY A 84 7.34 2.26 5.61
N ILE A 85 7.05 1.01 5.20
CA ILE A 85 6.12 0.69 4.12
C ILE A 85 5.28 -0.53 4.49
N LEU A 86 3.99 -0.46 4.21
CA LEU A 86 3.05 -1.55 4.31
C LEU A 86 2.43 -1.79 2.93
N GLN A 87 2.59 -3.01 2.41
CA GLN A 87 1.90 -3.43 1.19
C GLN A 87 0.61 -4.17 1.53
N ALA A 88 -0.47 -3.82 0.84
CA ALA A 88 -1.73 -4.52 0.85
C ALA A 88 -2.06 -4.98 -0.57
N SER A 89 -2.25 -6.28 -0.75
CA SER A 89 -2.56 -6.91 -2.03
C SER A 89 -3.98 -7.47 -2.01
N PHE A 90 -4.78 -7.09 -3.00
CA PHE A 90 -6.20 -7.40 -3.10
C PHE A 90 -6.52 -8.19 -4.37
N HIS A 91 -7.69 -8.82 -4.41
CA HIS A 91 -8.25 -9.31 -5.66
C HIS A 91 -8.60 -8.13 -6.59
N TRP A 92 -8.40 -8.28 -7.91
CA TRP A 92 -8.65 -7.20 -8.88
C TRP A 92 -10.08 -6.65 -8.83
N GLU A 93 -11.08 -7.52 -8.68
CA GLU A 93 -12.50 -7.12 -8.57
C GLU A 93 -12.79 -6.25 -7.34
N ALA A 94 -11.93 -6.30 -6.31
CA ALA A 94 -12.05 -5.46 -5.12
C ALA A 94 -11.32 -4.11 -5.26
N SER A 95 -10.59 -3.87 -6.35
CA SER A 95 -9.69 -2.71 -6.55
C SER A 95 -10.36 -1.36 -6.25
N GLY A 96 -11.55 -1.12 -6.80
CA GLY A 96 -12.27 0.14 -6.59
C GLY A 96 -12.60 0.40 -5.11
N GLN A 97 -13.09 -0.62 -4.41
CA GLN A 97 -13.40 -0.52 -2.98
C GLN A 97 -12.12 -0.40 -2.14
N ALA A 98 -11.09 -1.18 -2.47
CA ALA A 98 -9.79 -1.16 -1.81
C ALA A 98 -9.13 0.21 -1.92
N LEU A 99 -9.05 0.79 -3.12
CA LEU A 99 -8.46 2.10 -3.36
C LEU A 99 -9.22 3.21 -2.63
N PHE A 100 -10.56 3.19 -2.67
CA PHE A 100 -11.37 4.17 -1.96
C PHE A 100 -11.07 4.18 -0.46
N ARG A 101 -11.06 3.01 0.19
CA ARG A 101 -10.76 2.88 1.62
C ARG A 101 -9.31 3.27 1.92
N ALA A 102 -8.36 2.81 1.11
CA ALA A 102 -6.95 3.09 1.27
C ALA A 102 -6.66 4.59 1.25
N ARG A 103 -7.24 5.34 0.29
CA ARG A 103 -7.11 6.80 0.20
C ARG A 103 -7.74 7.51 1.39
N LYS A 104 -8.95 7.10 1.79
CA LYS A 104 -9.64 7.65 2.97
C LYS A 104 -8.77 7.50 4.21
N PHE A 105 -8.28 6.29 4.51
CA PHE A 105 -7.49 6.05 5.72
C PHE A 105 -6.09 6.62 5.62
N ALA A 106 -5.51 6.73 4.42
CA ALA A 106 -4.22 7.39 4.23
C ALA A 106 -4.30 8.86 4.67
N GLN A 107 -5.37 9.55 4.26
CA GLN A 107 -5.64 10.92 4.67
C GLN A 107 -5.91 11.03 6.19
N VAL A 108 -6.71 10.12 6.76
CA VAL A 108 -7.05 10.14 8.20
C VAL A 108 -5.82 9.96 9.08
N HIS A 109 -4.92 9.04 8.72
CA HIS A 109 -3.77 8.66 9.56
C HIS A 109 -2.48 9.38 9.20
N GLY A 110 -2.47 10.18 8.14
CA GLY A 110 -1.29 10.94 7.77
C GLY A 110 -0.19 10.11 7.10
N VAL A 111 -0.56 9.08 6.33
CA VAL A 111 0.39 8.25 5.56
C VAL A 111 0.28 8.57 4.08
N GLY A 112 1.36 8.33 3.33
CA GLY A 112 1.34 8.35 1.87
C GLY A 112 0.71 7.07 1.32
N LEU A 113 0.29 7.13 0.06
CA LEU A 113 -0.27 5.98 -0.67
C LEU A 113 0.38 5.87 -2.04
N PHE A 114 0.66 4.64 -2.47
CA PHE A 114 1.11 4.33 -3.83
C PHE A 114 0.24 3.20 -4.41
N GLU A 115 -0.38 3.46 -5.55
CA GLU A 115 -1.17 2.49 -6.32
C GLU A 115 -0.28 1.90 -7.42
N ALA A 116 0.30 0.73 -7.16
CA ALA A 116 1.28 0.13 -8.07
C ALA A 116 0.63 -0.58 -9.27
N SER A 117 -0.54 -1.19 -9.06
CA SER A 117 -1.25 -1.94 -10.10
C SER A 117 -2.19 -1.07 -10.94
N GLY A 118 -2.38 0.20 -10.57
CA GLY A 118 -3.19 1.15 -11.33
C GLY A 118 -2.50 1.62 -12.61
N ASN A 119 -3.29 2.14 -13.55
CA ASN A 119 -2.80 2.56 -14.87
C ASN A 119 -1.68 3.62 -14.79
N ASP A 120 -1.75 4.51 -13.80
CA ASP A 120 -0.85 5.65 -13.71
C ASP A 120 0.25 5.46 -12.66
N GLY A 121 0.30 4.35 -11.90
CA GLY A 121 1.30 4.16 -10.84
C GLY A 121 1.36 5.36 -9.88
N ALA A 122 0.19 5.85 -9.45
CA ALA A 122 0.05 7.13 -8.79
C ALA A 122 0.53 7.10 -7.34
N VAL A 123 1.25 8.16 -6.93
CA VAL A 123 1.70 8.36 -5.56
C VAL A 123 0.98 9.57 -4.98
N TRP A 124 0.30 9.37 -3.85
CA TRP A 124 -0.36 10.42 -3.09
C TRP A 124 0.41 10.72 -1.80
N MET A 125 0.54 12.00 -1.50
CA MET A 125 1.13 12.49 -0.25
C MET A 125 0.31 13.66 0.29
N ILE A 126 0.52 13.97 1.57
CA ILE A 126 0.00 15.20 2.16
C ILE A 126 0.97 16.34 1.80
N SER A 127 0.45 17.35 1.11
CA SER A 127 1.18 18.57 0.78
C SER A 127 1.42 19.43 2.01
N GLN A 128 2.29 20.44 1.88
CA GLN A 128 2.51 21.44 2.93
C GLN A 128 1.24 22.19 3.34
N ARG A 129 0.19 22.15 2.51
CA ARG A 129 -1.13 22.76 2.78
C ARG A 129 -2.12 21.79 3.42
N GLY A 130 -1.67 20.61 3.85
CA GLY A 130 -2.51 19.59 4.48
C GLY A 130 -3.44 18.86 3.52
N ARG A 131 -3.27 19.02 2.19
CA ARG A 131 -4.11 18.36 1.19
C ARG A 131 -3.48 17.05 0.73
N PHE A 132 -4.30 16.00 0.61
CA PHE A 132 -3.90 14.72 0.03
C PHE A 132 -3.99 14.80 -1.50
N GLU A 133 -2.84 14.91 -2.16
CA GLU A 133 -2.74 15.15 -3.60
C GLU A 133 -1.75 14.19 -4.27
N VAL A 134 -1.91 13.99 -5.58
CA VAL A 134 -0.99 13.18 -6.37
C VAL A 134 0.30 13.96 -6.57
N VAL A 135 1.42 13.37 -6.18
CA VAL A 135 2.75 13.97 -6.34
C VAL A 135 3.55 13.34 -7.48
N HIS A 136 3.22 12.09 -7.88
CA HIS A 136 3.84 11.40 -9.01
C HIS A 136 2.84 10.57 -9.80
N ARG A 137 3.02 10.51 -11.11
CA ARG A 137 2.40 9.56 -12.04
C ARG A 137 3.45 8.91 -12.95
N SER A 138 3.10 7.80 -13.59
CA SER A 138 3.98 7.04 -14.48
C SER A 138 4.36 7.80 -15.74
N ASP A 139 3.46 8.65 -16.25
CA ASP A 139 3.72 9.48 -17.44
C ASP A 139 4.61 10.69 -17.17
N ASP A 140 4.87 11.06 -15.91
CA ASP A 140 5.81 12.15 -15.59
C ASP A 140 7.24 11.81 -16.06
N ALA A 141 7.56 10.51 -16.18
CA ALA A 141 8.82 10.02 -16.73
C ALA A 141 8.98 10.19 -18.25
N ARG A 142 7.88 10.38 -19.00
CA ARG A 142 7.92 10.51 -20.48
C ARG A 142 8.03 11.95 -20.97
N ARG A 143 8.02 12.93 -20.06
CA ARG A 143 8.01 14.37 -20.39
C ARG A 143 9.30 15.11 -20.01
N ALA A 144 10.35 14.39 -19.60
CA ALA A 144 11.68 14.97 -19.34
C ALA A 144 12.61 14.78 -20.54
#